data_AF-A0A971SV96-F1
#
_entry.id   AF-A0A971SV96-F1
#
_cell.length_a   1.000
_cell.length_b   1.000
_cell.length_c   1.000
_cell.angle_alpha   90.00
_cell.angle_beta   90.00
_cell.angle_gamma   90.00
#
_symmetry.space_group_name_H-M   'P 1'
#
loop_
_entity.id
_entity.type
_entity.pdbx_description
1 polymer ?
#
loop_
_entity_poly.entity_id
_entity_poly.type
_entity_poly.pdbx_seq_one_letter_code
_entity_poly.pdbx_strand_id
1 'polypeptide(L)'
;MVSYSDEVIAIIPARGGSKGIPHKNIKPFADAPLIAYSIAAAQQAKQISRVIVSTDDPEIARVAREWGAETPFMRPAELAQDRTTDYPVFRHALDWLLEHEGKLPGMVVQLRPTSPVRPTGLVDEAIGVLRTHPEADSVRGLVPAGQNPFKMWQLDSASGQMRQLLTVEGVKEPFNAPRQALPKTYWQTGHVDVIRTRTIIEKGSLSGDVIMPVMVDARYTVDIDVPSDWPKYEALMRDRALEPVDPLKKRRKFPRKVSALVMDFDGVMTDNCATIDSNGVEAVRISRADGHGLSMLRDQGMTKLYIMSRETNPVVTQRGNKLQIEVYKSVMDKGKALRSLIDAQGYDPTEVIFVGNDLPDLDTLDVAGFFVCPADAEPEVLRRADLVLTKRGGRGALRELTDRIYQQNQMDS
;
A
#
# COMPACT_ATOMS: atom_id res chain seq x y z
N MET A 1 37.56 -8.08 13.93
CA MET A 1 36.95 -7.45 12.74
C MET A 1 35.48 -7.83 12.75
N VAL A 2 34.58 -6.85 12.61
CA VAL A 2 33.14 -7.11 12.50
C VAL A 2 32.88 -7.79 11.15
N SER A 3 32.14 -8.89 11.14
CA SER A 3 31.76 -9.60 9.91
C SER A 3 30.42 -9.07 9.40
N TYR A 4 30.34 -8.76 8.10
CA TYR A 4 29.13 -8.30 7.43
C TYR A 4 28.61 -9.39 6.47
N SER A 5 27.29 -9.57 6.40
CA SER A 5 26.62 -10.41 5.39
C SER A 5 26.23 -9.58 4.16
N ASP A 6 25.78 -10.25 3.09
CA ASP A 6 25.16 -9.58 1.95
C ASP A 6 23.69 -9.19 2.18
N GLU A 7 23.18 -9.47 3.39
CA GLU A 7 21.79 -9.22 3.75
C GLU A 7 21.49 -7.73 3.86
N VAL A 8 20.23 -7.42 3.56
CA VAL A 8 19.65 -6.10 3.75
C VAL A 8 18.47 -6.27 4.68
N ILE A 9 18.48 -5.58 5.81
CA ILE A 9 17.36 -5.62 6.76
C ILE A 9 16.65 -4.26 6.79
N ALA A 10 15.34 -4.28 7.03
CA ALA A 10 14.62 -3.06 7.40
C ALA A 10 14.58 -2.91 8.92
N ILE A 11 14.84 -1.69 9.39
CA ILE A 11 14.62 -1.29 10.78
C ILE A 11 13.59 -0.16 10.81
N ILE A 12 12.48 -0.40 11.50
CA ILE A 12 11.36 0.52 11.66
C ILE A 12 11.40 1.06 13.10
N PRO A 13 11.83 2.31 13.33
CA PRO A 13 11.80 2.91 14.65
C PRO A 13 10.38 3.38 14.98
N ALA A 14 9.78 2.83 16.03
CA ALA A 14 8.43 3.19 16.47
C ALA A 14 8.36 3.30 18.00
N ARG A 15 8.50 4.51 18.54
CA ARG A 15 8.40 4.73 19.99
C ARG A 15 6.95 4.87 20.46
N GLY A 16 6.66 4.54 21.72
CA GLY A 16 5.33 4.73 22.32
C GLY A 16 4.97 6.21 22.50
N GLY A 17 5.90 6.99 23.05
CA GLY A 17 5.71 8.42 23.37
C GLY A 17 5.58 9.34 22.16
N SER A 18 4.37 9.52 21.64
CA SER A 18 4.07 10.45 20.55
C SER A 18 3.41 11.73 21.09
N LYS A 19 4.06 12.90 20.93
CA LYS A 19 3.58 14.19 21.47
C LYS A 19 2.38 14.77 20.74
N GLY A 20 2.42 14.77 19.40
CA GLY A 20 1.37 15.37 18.58
C GLY A 20 0.09 14.52 18.53
N ILE A 21 0.25 13.22 18.35
CA ILE A 21 -0.86 12.26 18.24
C ILE A 21 -0.57 11.07 19.17
N PRO A 22 -1.33 10.87 20.25
CA PRO A 22 -1.14 9.73 21.14
C PRO A 22 -1.19 8.39 20.37
N HIS A 23 -0.28 7.47 20.70
CA HIS A 23 -0.17 6.14 20.05
C HIS A 23 -0.16 6.18 18.51
N LYS A 24 0.40 7.25 17.92
CA LYS A 24 0.41 7.51 16.46
C LYS A 24 0.77 6.30 15.61
N ASN A 25 1.78 5.53 16.03
CA ASN A 25 2.32 4.40 15.26
C ASN A 25 1.34 3.24 15.12
N ILE A 26 0.37 3.09 16.02
CA ILE A 26 -0.64 2.02 15.97
C ILE A 26 -2.06 2.56 15.74
N LYS A 27 -2.22 3.87 15.66
CA LYS A 27 -3.49 4.51 15.29
C LYS A 27 -3.88 4.07 13.86
N PRO A 28 -5.16 3.70 13.62
CA PRO A 28 -5.64 3.36 12.29
C PRO A 28 -5.45 4.52 11.31
N PHE A 29 -4.72 4.26 10.22
CA PHE A 29 -4.50 5.11 9.07
C PHE A 29 -5.03 4.35 7.86
N ALA A 30 -6.11 4.82 7.21
CA ALA A 30 -6.72 4.14 6.07
C ALA A 30 -6.92 2.62 6.29
N ASP A 31 -7.56 2.27 7.41
CA ASP A 31 -8.00 0.91 7.76
C ASP A 31 -6.89 -0.07 8.21
N ALA A 32 -5.63 0.38 8.32
CA ALA A 32 -4.55 -0.39 8.94
C ALA A 32 -3.78 0.46 9.98
N PRO A 33 -3.12 -0.12 10.99
CA PRO A 33 -2.24 0.64 11.89
C PRO A 33 -1.15 1.36 11.10
N LEU A 34 -0.81 2.61 11.45
CA LEU A 34 0.17 3.41 10.71
C LEU A 34 1.51 2.67 10.44
N ILE A 35 2.00 1.90 11.41
CA ILE A 35 3.24 1.11 11.29
C ILE A 35 3.14 -0.01 10.24
N ALA A 36 1.95 -0.54 9.98
CA ALA A 36 1.73 -1.63 9.03
C ALA A 36 2.16 -1.25 7.61
N TYR A 37 2.06 0.03 7.24
CA TYR A 37 2.51 0.54 5.94
C TYR A 37 4.03 0.43 5.75
N SER A 38 4.81 0.73 6.80
CA SER A 38 6.27 0.53 6.76
C SER A 38 6.64 -0.95 6.75
N ILE A 39 5.92 -1.77 7.51
CA ILE A 39 6.14 -3.23 7.56
C ILE A 39 5.87 -3.84 6.18
N ALA A 40 4.73 -3.51 5.57
CA ALA A 40 4.39 -3.97 4.23
C ALA A 40 5.39 -3.49 3.18
N ALA A 41 5.89 -2.26 3.28
CA ALA A 41 6.89 -1.75 2.33
C ALA A 41 8.20 -2.55 2.40
N ALA A 42 8.57 -2.99 3.61
CA ALA A 42 9.72 -3.85 3.80
C ALA A 42 9.47 -5.28 3.29
N GLN A 43 8.33 -5.88 3.63
CA GLN A 43 7.98 -7.25 3.24
C GLN A 43 7.75 -7.43 1.73
N GLN A 44 7.25 -6.39 1.06
CA GLN A 44 7.01 -6.40 -0.39
C GLN A 44 8.28 -6.13 -1.20
N ALA A 45 9.34 -5.62 -0.59
CA ALA A 45 10.62 -5.40 -1.25
C ALA A 45 11.36 -6.73 -1.47
N LYS A 46 11.90 -6.94 -2.66
CA LYS A 46 12.54 -8.20 -3.05
C LYS A 46 13.90 -8.40 -2.40
N GLN A 47 14.58 -7.31 -2.04
CA GLN A 47 15.94 -7.33 -1.52
C GLN A 47 16.04 -7.36 0.01
N ILE A 48 14.93 -7.17 0.74
CA ILE A 48 14.93 -7.20 2.20
C ILE A 48 14.79 -8.64 2.69
N SER A 49 15.70 -9.07 3.56
CA SER A 49 15.65 -10.40 4.18
C SER A 49 14.86 -10.43 5.49
N ARG A 50 14.89 -9.34 6.27
CA ARG A 50 14.24 -9.26 7.60
C ARG A 50 13.64 -7.88 7.85
N VAL A 51 12.57 -7.85 8.63
CA VAL A 51 11.87 -6.62 9.01
C VAL A 51 11.83 -6.54 10.53
N ILE A 52 12.60 -5.61 11.10
CA ILE A 52 12.73 -5.44 12.55
C ILE A 52 12.05 -4.14 12.95
N VAL A 53 11.16 -4.20 13.93
CA VAL A 53 10.62 -3.04 14.62
C VAL A 53 11.40 -2.83 15.91
N SER A 54 11.97 -1.64 16.07
CA SER A 54 12.58 -1.20 17.32
C SER A 54 11.57 -0.35 18.07
N THR A 55 11.14 -0.77 19.25
CA THR A 55 10.14 -0.07 20.08
C THR A 55 10.38 -0.28 21.56
N ASP A 56 10.03 0.71 22.37
CA ASP A 56 9.98 0.67 23.84
C ASP A 56 8.59 0.24 24.36
N ASP A 57 7.61 0.15 23.47
CA ASP A 57 6.21 -0.05 23.82
C ASP A 57 5.75 -1.50 23.51
N PRO A 58 5.30 -2.27 24.52
CA PRO A 58 4.85 -3.64 24.32
C PRO A 58 3.63 -3.79 23.40
N GLU A 59 2.74 -2.80 23.35
CA GLU A 59 1.57 -2.82 22.47
C GLU A 59 2.00 -2.62 21.02
N ILE A 60 2.89 -1.66 20.75
CA ILE A 60 3.50 -1.50 19.42
C ILE A 60 4.21 -2.79 19.01
N ALA A 61 4.94 -3.44 19.92
CA ALA A 61 5.63 -4.68 19.63
C ALA A 61 4.65 -5.82 19.26
N ARG A 62 3.53 -5.94 19.97
CA ARG A 62 2.47 -6.91 19.66
C ARG A 62 1.88 -6.66 18.27
N VAL A 63 1.48 -5.42 17.98
CA VAL A 63 0.91 -5.04 16.67
C VAL A 63 1.93 -5.31 15.56
N ALA A 64 3.20 -4.95 15.74
CA ALA A 64 4.25 -5.23 14.75
C ALA A 64 4.36 -6.72 14.39
N ARG A 65 4.29 -7.61 15.40
CA ARG A 65 4.32 -9.07 15.18
C ARG A 65 3.08 -9.58 14.44
N GLU A 66 1.91 -9.04 14.74
CA GLU A 66 0.65 -9.39 14.04
C GLU A 66 0.70 -9.05 12.55
N TRP A 67 1.45 -8.02 12.19
CA TRP A 67 1.71 -7.63 10.80
C TRP A 67 2.97 -8.28 10.20
N GLY A 68 3.60 -9.22 10.92
CA GLY A 68 4.70 -10.05 10.42
C GLY A 68 6.09 -9.42 10.50
N ALA A 69 6.31 -8.41 11.36
CA ALA A 69 7.64 -7.92 11.68
C ALA A 69 8.21 -8.59 12.95
N GLU A 70 9.53 -8.67 13.02
CA GLU A 70 10.27 -9.11 14.19
C GLU A 70 10.40 -7.97 15.21
N THR A 71 10.37 -8.32 16.49
CA THR A 71 10.71 -7.42 17.61
C THR A 71 11.59 -8.19 18.60
N PRO A 72 12.85 -8.48 18.19
CA PRO A 72 13.73 -9.41 18.90
C PRO A 72 14.22 -8.85 20.25
N PHE A 73 14.15 -7.53 20.40
CA PHE A 73 14.47 -6.82 21.62
C PHE A 73 13.40 -5.78 21.94
N MET A 74 13.35 -5.36 23.21
CA MET A 74 12.68 -4.13 23.61
C MET A 74 13.71 -3.02 23.70
N ARG A 75 13.38 -1.86 23.12
CA ARG A 75 14.24 -0.69 23.16
C ARG A 75 14.28 -0.13 24.60
N PRO A 76 15.46 0.18 25.14
CA PRO A 76 15.59 0.87 26.42
C PRO A 76 14.89 2.24 26.41
N ALA A 77 14.30 2.64 27.54
CA ALA A 77 13.47 3.84 27.65
C ALA A 77 14.27 5.14 27.39
N GLU A 78 15.56 5.17 27.71
CA GLU A 78 16.48 6.26 27.41
C GLU A 78 16.64 6.52 25.90
N LEU A 79 16.44 5.48 25.07
CA LEU A 79 16.48 5.58 23.61
C LEU A 79 15.11 5.92 22.99
N ALA A 80 14.10 6.16 23.82
CA ALA A 80 12.74 6.52 23.40
C ALA A 80 12.34 7.95 23.79
N GLN A 81 13.28 8.75 24.30
CA GLN A 81 13.03 10.12 24.71
C GLN A 81 12.81 11.05 23.51
N ASP A 82 12.18 12.20 23.75
CA ASP A 82 11.85 13.17 22.70
C ASP A 82 13.05 13.70 21.92
N ARG A 83 14.17 13.85 22.62
CA ARG A 83 15.41 14.43 22.08
C ARG A 83 16.36 13.36 21.55
N THR A 84 16.01 12.09 21.66
CA THR A 84 16.83 10.98 21.15
C THR A 84 16.80 11.02 19.62
N THR A 85 17.99 11.11 19.03
CA THR A 85 18.16 11.02 17.57
C THR A 85 18.06 9.57 17.11
N ASP A 86 17.93 9.35 15.80
CA ASP A 86 17.82 7.98 15.28
C ASP A 86 19.11 7.15 15.47
N TYR A 87 20.29 7.78 15.44
CA TYR A 87 21.58 7.06 15.51
C TYR A 87 21.67 6.04 16.66
N PRO A 88 21.46 6.40 17.94
CA PRO A 88 21.59 5.45 19.04
C PRO A 88 20.55 4.32 18.99
N VAL A 89 19.38 4.55 18.37
CA VAL A 89 18.36 3.51 18.15
C VAL A 89 18.85 2.43 17.19
N PHE A 90 19.47 2.84 16.09
CA PHE A 90 20.03 1.93 15.10
C PHE A 90 21.29 1.24 15.63
N ARG A 91 22.11 1.97 16.38
CA ARG A 91 23.28 1.40 17.05
C ARG A 91 22.87 0.28 18.00
N HIS A 92 21.88 0.52 18.87
CA HIS A 92 21.33 -0.51 19.77
C HIS A 92 20.83 -1.75 19.02
N ALA A 93 20.09 -1.56 17.93
CA ALA A 93 19.57 -2.68 17.14
C ALA A 93 20.70 -3.53 16.52
N LEU A 94 21.73 -2.89 15.98
CA LEU A 94 22.88 -3.58 15.41
C LEU A 94 23.76 -4.25 16.48
N ASP A 95 23.97 -3.60 17.62
CA ASP A 95 24.71 -4.20 18.74
C ASP A 95 24.00 -5.46 19.24
N TRP A 96 22.66 -5.44 19.38
CA TRP A 96 21.89 -6.63 19.74
C TRP A 96 22.08 -7.77 18.73
N LEU A 97 22.01 -7.48 17.43
CA LEU A 97 22.24 -8.48 16.37
C LEU A 97 23.65 -9.04 16.42
N LEU A 98 24.66 -8.19 16.62
CA LEU A 98 26.05 -8.63 16.73
C LEU A 98 26.26 -9.55 17.95
N GLU A 99 25.68 -9.19 19.10
CA GLU A 99 25.81 -9.95 20.34
C GLU A 99 25.10 -11.30 20.29
N HIS A 100 23.92 -11.38 19.65
CA HIS A 100 23.08 -12.59 19.68
C HIS A 100 23.22 -13.47 18.43
N GLU A 101 23.61 -12.90 17.29
CA GLU A 101 23.68 -13.60 16.00
C GLU A 101 25.11 -13.63 15.44
N GLY A 102 26.05 -12.87 16.00
CA GLY A 102 27.47 -12.90 15.64
C GLY A 102 27.83 -12.30 14.29
N LYS A 103 26.86 -11.73 13.57
CA LYS A 103 27.04 -11.13 12.24
C LYS A 103 26.13 -9.92 12.05
N LEU A 104 26.59 -8.95 11.27
CA LEU A 104 25.80 -7.77 10.90
C LEU A 104 25.33 -7.84 9.44
N PRO A 105 24.18 -7.24 9.10
CA PRO A 105 23.78 -7.09 7.70
C PRO A 105 24.74 -6.18 6.95
N GLY A 106 24.81 -6.28 5.62
CA GLY A 106 25.61 -5.36 4.79
C GLY A 106 24.99 -3.97 4.69
N MET A 107 23.65 -3.91 4.71
CA MET A 107 22.88 -2.66 4.64
C MET A 107 21.67 -2.69 5.58
N VAL A 108 21.27 -1.50 6.03
CA VAL A 108 20.06 -1.26 6.80
C VAL A 108 19.17 -0.28 6.04
N VAL A 109 17.87 -0.57 5.97
CA VAL A 109 16.84 0.32 5.44
C VAL A 109 16.03 0.90 6.61
N GLN A 110 16.06 2.21 6.79
CA GLN A 110 15.20 2.91 7.74
C GLN A 110 13.87 3.27 7.07
N LEU A 111 12.77 2.78 7.65
CA LEU A 111 11.41 3.10 7.21
C LEU A 111 10.59 3.69 8.36
N ARG A 112 10.41 5.01 8.34
CA ARG A 112 9.65 5.73 9.39
C ARG A 112 8.14 5.47 9.26
N PRO A 113 7.41 5.08 10.33
CA PRO A 113 5.95 4.94 10.27
C PRO A 113 5.23 6.23 9.80
N THR A 114 5.84 7.39 10.03
CA THR A 114 5.27 8.71 9.71
C THR A 114 5.25 9.06 8.22
N SER A 115 5.80 8.22 7.34
CA SER A 115 5.71 8.36 5.89
C SER A 115 4.98 7.15 5.27
N PRO A 116 3.70 6.94 5.58
CA PRO A 116 2.98 5.70 5.24
C PRO A 116 2.69 5.54 3.74
N VAL A 117 2.59 6.65 2.99
CA VAL A 117 2.24 6.66 1.56
C VAL A 117 3.53 6.49 0.74
N ARG A 118 4.08 5.28 0.70
CA ARG A 118 5.30 4.97 -0.08
C ARG A 118 4.96 4.44 -1.47
N PRO A 119 5.59 4.93 -2.55
CA PRO A 119 5.49 4.29 -3.85
C PRO A 119 5.91 2.82 -3.79
N THR A 120 5.19 1.95 -4.50
CA THR A 120 5.64 0.58 -4.74
C THR A 120 7.01 0.57 -5.45
N GLY A 121 7.90 -0.35 -5.06
CA GLY A 121 9.25 -0.47 -5.65
C GLY A 121 10.30 0.52 -5.14
N LEU A 122 9.93 1.59 -4.42
CA LEU A 122 10.86 2.62 -3.94
C LEU A 122 12.02 2.04 -3.09
N VAL A 123 11.71 1.05 -2.23
CA VAL A 123 12.72 0.44 -1.35
C VAL A 123 13.77 -0.32 -2.16
N ASP A 124 13.33 -1.11 -3.15
CA ASP A 124 14.24 -1.86 -4.02
C ASP A 124 15.09 -0.92 -4.90
N GLU A 125 14.50 0.16 -5.40
CA GLU A 125 15.21 1.21 -6.15
C GLU A 125 16.31 1.83 -5.30
N ALA A 126 16.00 2.25 -4.07
CA ALA A 126 16.96 2.88 -3.17
C ALA A 126 18.13 1.94 -2.79
N ILE A 127 17.84 0.65 -2.55
CA ILE A 127 18.88 -0.37 -2.32
C ILE A 127 19.74 -0.53 -3.58
N GLY A 128 19.11 -0.56 -4.76
CA GLY A 128 19.80 -0.64 -6.05
C GLY A 128 20.78 0.51 -6.26
N VAL A 129 20.38 1.75 -5.95
CA VAL A 129 21.26 2.94 -6.01
C VAL A 129 22.48 2.76 -5.11
N LEU A 130 22.30 2.32 -3.86
CA LEU A 130 23.44 2.13 -2.96
C LEU A 130 24.37 1.00 -3.42
N ARG A 131 23.84 -0.05 -4.05
CA ARG A 131 24.65 -1.14 -4.60
C ARG A 131 25.50 -0.69 -5.79
N THR A 132 24.97 0.17 -6.66
CA THR A 132 25.70 0.66 -7.85
C THR A 132 26.69 1.79 -7.56
N HIS A 133 26.71 2.32 -6.33
CA HIS A 133 27.62 3.37 -5.86
C HIS A 133 28.44 2.89 -4.65
N PRO A 134 29.53 2.12 -4.85
CA PRO A 134 30.36 1.57 -3.76
C PRO A 134 30.95 2.60 -2.80
N GLU A 135 31.19 3.81 -3.30
CA GLU A 135 31.71 4.98 -2.57
C GLU A 135 30.67 5.64 -1.66
N ALA A 136 29.37 5.47 -1.98
CA ALA A 136 28.30 6.05 -1.19
C ALA A 136 28.16 5.36 0.17
N ASP A 137 27.87 6.15 1.20
CA ASP A 137 27.57 5.69 2.55
C ASP A 137 26.07 5.40 2.72
N SER A 138 25.23 6.23 2.10
CA SER A 138 23.77 6.10 2.20
C SER A 138 23.03 6.62 0.97
N VAL A 139 21.75 6.26 0.88
CA VAL A 139 20.76 6.77 -0.06
C VAL A 139 19.62 7.40 0.71
N ARG A 140 19.13 8.57 0.27
CA ARG A 140 18.02 9.31 0.90
C ARG A 140 16.92 9.64 -0.11
N GLY A 141 15.66 9.49 0.32
CA GLY A 141 14.51 9.88 -0.49
C GLY A 141 14.34 11.39 -0.61
N LEU A 142 14.35 11.93 -1.83
CA LEU A 142 14.21 13.35 -2.11
C LEU A 142 12.99 13.67 -2.98
N VAL A 143 12.37 14.81 -2.70
CA VAL A 143 11.37 15.45 -3.59
C VAL A 143 11.87 16.83 -3.98
N PRO A 144 11.46 17.41 -5.13
CA PRO A 144 11.68 18.83 -5.38
C PRO A 144 11.09 19.66 -4.26
N ALA A 145 11.85 20.64 -3.74
CA ALA A 145 11.38 21.46 -2.63
C ALA A 145 10.11 22.24 -3.04
N GLY A 146 9.04 22.08 -2.25
CA GLY A 146 7.77 22.78 -2.48
C GLY A 146 7.94 24.30 -2.30
N GLN A 147 8.59 24.68 -1.21
CA GLN A 147 9.04 26.04 -0.94
C GLN A 147 10.54 26.16 -1.23
N ASN A 148 10.94 27.21 -1.94
CA ASN A 148 12.34 27.42 -2.29
C ASN A 148 13.08 28.05 -1.09
N PRO A 149 14.14 27.42 -0.54
CA PRO A 149 14.85 27.92 0.64
C PRO A 149 15.58 29.25 0.40
N PHE A 150 15.90 29.62 -0.84
CA PHE A 150 16.44 30.95 -1.17
C PHE A 150 15.41 32.08 -1.02
N LYS A 151 14.13 31.74 -0.81
CA LYS A 151 13.03 32.68 -0.52
C LYS A 151 12.55 32.60 0.93
N MET A 152 13.23 31.84 1.77
CA MET A 152 12.92 31.71 3.19
C MET A 152 13.75 32.68 4.04
N TRP A 153 13.18 33.05 5.19
CA TRP A 153 13.75 34.03 6.10
C TRP A 153 13.89 33.43 7.51
N GLN A 154 14.97 33.79 8.19
CA GLN A 154 15.08 33.69 9.64
C GLN A 154 14.56 34.98 10.28
N LEU A 155 13.81 34.86 11.37
CA LEU A 155 13.37 36.00 12.16
C LEU A 155 14.28 36.15 13.37
N ASP A 156 14.97 37.28 13.47
CA ASP A 156 15.75 37.63 14.65
C ASP A 156 14.78 38.06 15.77
N SER A 157 14.71 37.26 16.84
CA SER A 157 13.74 37.46 17.92
C SER A 157 13.98 38.71 18.76
N ALA A 158 15.19 39.28 18.74
CA ALA A 158 15.54 40.46 19.53
C ALA A 158 15.21 41.75 18.79
N SER A 159 15.48 41.79 17.48
CA SER A 159 15.31 42.98 16.65
C SER A 159 14.04 42.97 15.80
N GLY A 160 13.39 41.81 15.63
CA GLY A 160 12.28 41.61 14.70
C GLY A 160 12.70 41.64 13.22
N GLN A 161 14.00 41.71 12.92
CA GLN A 161 14.49 41.78 11.55
C GLN A 161 14.43 40.41 10.87
N MET A 162 14.04 40.42 9.59
CA MET A 162 14.17 39.25 8.73
C MET A 162 15.59 39.16 8.16
N ARG A 163 16.19 37.97 8.20
CA ARG A 163 17.48 37.67 7.57
C ARG A 163 17.31 36.55 6.56
N GLN A 164 17.91 36.70 5.38
CA GLN A 164 17.85 35.67 4.34
C GLN A 164 18.47 34.37 4.84
N LEU A 165 17.86 33.23 4.50
CA LEU A 165 18.37 31.93 4.92
C LEU A 165 19.60 31.49 4.12
N LEU A 166 19.59 31.73 2.80
CA LEU A 166 20.64 31.31 1.88
C LEU A 166 20.97 32.42 0.88
N THR A 167 22.23 32.47 0.44
CA THR A 167 22.70 33.34 -0.65
C THR A 167 22.91 32.55 -1.93
N VAL A 168 22.88 33.23 -3.08
CA VAL A 168 23.28 32.66 -4.37
C VAL A 168 24.35 33.57 -4.95
N GLU A 169 25.48 32.98 -5.34
CA GLU A 169 26.59 33.72 -5.93
C GLU A 169 26.11 34.48 -7.18
N GLY A 170 26.47 35.77 -7.28
CA GLY A 170 26.05 36.63 -8.39
C GLY A 170 24.61 37.15 -8.33
N VAL A 171 23.79 36.76 -7.34
CA VAL A 171 22.41 37.23 -7.18
C VAL A 171 22.27 38.00 -5.87
N LYS A 172 22.12 39.33 -5.97
CA LYS A 172 22.03 40.21 -4.79
C LYS A 172 20.80 39.94 -3.93
N GLU A 173 19.66 39.62 -4.55
CA GLU A 173 18.39 39.37 -3.85
C GLU A 173 17.74 38.06 -4.32
N PRO A 174 18.23 36.89 -3.87
CA PRO A 174 17.71 35.59 -4.29
C PRO A 174 16.21 35.40 -3.98
N PHE A 175 15.72 36.03 -2.91
CA PHE A 175 14.31 36.02 -2.52
C PHE A 175 13.38 36.67 -3.56
N ASN A 176 13.87 37.70 -4.27
CA ASN A 176 13.15 38.39 -5.36
C ASN A 176 13.39 37.77 -6.74
N ALA A 177 14.42 36.93 -6.89
CA ALA A 177 14.76 36.33 -8.18
C ALA A 177 13.68 35.35 -8.68
N PRO A 178 13.48 35.22 -10.00
CA PRO A 178 12.63 34.18 -10.59
C PRO A 178 13.10 32.78 -10.19
N ARG A 179 12.16 31.84 -9.96
CA ARG A 179 12.49 30.48 -9.52
C ARG A 179 13.43 29.75 -10.49
N GLN A 180 13.32 30.02 -11.79
CA GLN A 180 14.15 29.40 -12.83
C GLN A 180 15.62 29.86 -12.79
N ALA A 181 15.88 31.03 -12.19
CA ALA A 181 17.22 31.59 -12.04
C ALA A 181 17.91 31.15 -10.74
N LEU A 182 17.21 30.40 -9.88
CA LEU A 182 17.73 29.91 -8.61
C LEU A 182 18.18 28.44 -8.74
N PRO A 183 19.18 28.01 -7.95
CA PRO A 183 19.58 26.61 -7.90
C PRO A 183 18.39 25.70 -7.56
N LYS A 184 18.35 24.52 -8.19
CA LYS A 184 17.35 23.50 -7.87
C LYS A 184 17.58 23.02 -6.44
N THR A 185 16.50 22.91 -5.69
CA THR A 185 16.50 22.55 -4.28
C THR A 185 15.55 21.38 -4.06
N TYR A 186 15.93 20.53 -3.12
CA TYR A 186 15.26 19.28 -2.82
C TYR A 186 14.99 19.19 -1.32
N TRP A 187 13.88 18.56 -0.97
CA TRP A 187 13.49 18.28 0.39
C TRP A 187 13.71 16.79 0.68
N GLN A 188 14.41 16.50 1.78
CA GLN A 188 14.57 15.13 2.27
C GLN A 188 13.27 14.66 2.91
N THR A 189 12.81 13.49 2.48
CA THR A 189 11.59 12.87 3.00
C THR A 189 11.92 11.67 3.88
N GLY A 190 10.96 11.25 4.71
CA GLY A 190 11.08 10.06 5.56
C GLY A 190 10.68 8.74 4.89
N HIS A 191 10.47 8.72 3.56
CA HIS A 191 9.99 7.52 2.86
C HIS A 191 11.01 6.39 2.89
N VAL A 192 12.27 6.67 2.60
CA VAL A 192 13.31 5.64 2.56
C VAL A 192 14.68 6.24 2.82
N ASP A 193 15.45 5.55 3.65
CA ASP A 193 16.85 5.81 3.88
C ASP A 193 17.57 4.45 3.86
N VAL A 194 18.52 4.25 2.94
CA VAL A 194 19.33 3.02 2.87
C VAL A 194 20.74 3.34 3.28
N ILE A 195 21.31 2.60 4.22
CA ILE A 195 22.55 2.97 4.89
C ILE A 195 23.44 1.74 4.91
N ARG A 196 24.73 1.88 4.55
CA ARG A 196 25.68 0.79 4.76
C ARG A 196 25.88 0.59 6.25
N THR A 197 25.84 -0.65 6.72
CA THR A 197 25.98 -0.93 8.15
C THR A 197 27.31 -0.43 8.72
N ARG A 198 28.39 -0.53 7.93
CA ARG A 198 29.71 0.03 8.28
C ARG A 198 29.67 1.53 8.58
N THR A 199 28.80 2.30 7.93
CA THR A 199 28.66 3.74 8.18
C THR A 199 28.15 3.99 9.61
N ILE A 200 27.23 3.16 10.10
CA ILE A 200 26.69 3.26 11.46
C ILE A 200 27.72 2.80 12.50
N ILE A 201 28.40 1.68 12.21
CA ILE A 201 29.33 1.05 13.15
C ILE A 201 30.66 1.80 13.27
N GLU A 202 31.23 2.19 12.14
CA GLU A 202 32.61 2.72 12.05
C GLU A 202 32.64 4.24 12.09
N LYS A 203 31.69 4.92 11.43
CA LYS A 203 31.63 6.40 11.40
C LYS A 203 30.71 6.99 12.47
N GLY A 204 29.91 6.18 13.14
CA GLY A 204 28.92 6.66 14.10
C GLY A 204 27.84 7.55 13.47
N SER A 205 27.46 7.28 12.21
CA SER A 205 26.57 8.14 11.43
C SER A 205 25.51 7.33 10.69
N LEU A 206 24.30 7.89 10.58
CA LEU A 206 23.27 7.34 9.68
C LEU A 206 23.38 7.87 8.25
N SER A 207 24.15 8.93 8.02
CA SER A 207 24.30 9.53 6.68
C SER A 207 25.65 9.22 6.04
N GLY A 208 26.72 9.22 6.83
CA GLY A 208 28.08 9.23 6.32
C GLY A 208 28.42 10.53 5.58
N ASP A 209 29.37 10.44 4.67
CA ASP A 209 29.97 11.58 3.96
C ASP A 209 29.44 11.69 2.52
N VAL A 210 29.22 10.56 1.87
CA VAL A 210 28.71 10.50 0.50
C VAL A 210 27.28 9.97 0.51
N ILE A 211 26.34 10.85 0.13
CA ILE A 211 24.90 10.57 0.19
C ILE A 211 24.34 10.64 -1.23
N MET A 212 23.75 9.54 -1.69
CA MET A 212 23.09 9.47 -2.99
C MET A 212 21.58 9.73 -2.87
N PRO A 213 20.95 10.32 -3.89
CA PRO A 213 19.50 10.54 -3.88
C PRO A 213 18.75 9.35 -4.46
N VAL A 214 17.52 9.14 -3.99
CA VAL A 214 16.46 8.45 -4.75
C VAL A 214 15.27 9.40 -4.87
N MET A 215 14.76 9.61 -6.08
CA MET A 215 13.72 10.61 -6.32
C MET A 215 12.35 10.02 -6.02
N VAL A 216 11.60 10.69 -5.15
CA VAL A 216 10.20 10.37 -4.83
C VAL A 216 9.30 11.36 -5.57
N ASP A 217 8.19 10.89 -6.11
CA ASP A 217 7.17 11.78 -6.66
C ASP A 217 6.53 12.58 -5.51
N ALA A 218 6.51 13.91 -5.65
CA ALA A 218 6.03 14.82 -4.63
C ALA A 218 4.57 14.53 -4.18
N ARG A 219 3.76 13.89 -5.03
CA ARG A 219 2.38 13.47 -4.69
C ARG A 219 2.31 12.46 -3.54
N TYR A 220 3.39 11.73 -3.28
CA TYR A 220 3.49 10.78 -2.16
C TYR A 220 3.88 11.47 -0.84
N THR A 221 4.24 12.76 -0.86
CA THR A 221 4.80 13.42 0.32
C THR A 221 3.78 13.51 1.45
N VAL A 222 4.14 12.93 2.60
CA VAL A 222 3.34 12.89 3.83
C VAL A 222 4.08 13.60 4.95
N ASP A 223 3.37 14.42 5.71
CA ASP A 223 3.89 15.08 6.92
C ASP A 223 2.80 15.17 7.98
N ILE A 224 2.68 14.12 8.80
CA ILE A 224 1.58 13.96 9.76
C ILE A 224 2.04 14.52 11.12
N ASP A 225 1.92 15.80 11.39
CA ASP A 225 2.38 16.35 12.67
C ASP A 225 1.23 16.58 13.66
N VAL A 226 0.09 17.01 13.14
CA VAL A 226 -1.09 17.34 13.94
C VAL A 226 -2.30 16.50 13.53
N PRO A 227 -3.31 16.33 14.41
CA PRO A 227 -4.51 15.55 14.09
C PRO A 227 -5.24 15.98 12.81
N SER A 228 -5.19 17.27 12.45
CA SER A 228 -5.82 17.80 11.22
C SER A 228 -5.15 17.32 9.92
N ASP A 229 -3.91 16.85 9.98
CA ASP A 229 -3.20 16.28 8.83
C ASP A 229 -3.74 14.89 8.46
N TRP A 230 -4.33 14.19 9.43
CA TRP A 230 -4.71 12.77 9.30
C TRP A 230 -5.63 12.51 8.10
N PRO A 231 -6.79 13.18 7.96
CA PRO A 231 -7.72 12.86 6.87
C PRO A 231 -7.16 13.20 5.49
N LYS A 232 -6.36 14.27 5.40
CA LYS A 232 -5.69 14.70 4.16
C LYS A 232 -4.77 13.60 3.64
N TYR A 233 -3.97 13.02 4.52
CA TYR A 233 -2.99 12.01 4.11
C TYR A 233 -3.60 10.62 3.97
N GLU A 234 -4.64 10.28 4.74
CA GLU A 234 -5.41 9.06 4.50
C GLU A 234 -6.07 9.06 3.12
N ALA A 235 -6.54 10.22 2.64
CA ALA A 235 -7.13 10.33 1.32
C ALA A 235 -6.17 9.94 0.18
N LEU A 236 -4.86 10.11 0.36
CA LEU A 236 -3.86 9.69 -0.63
C LEU A 236 -3.84 8.18 -0.86
N MET A 237 -4.19 7.37 0.15
CA MET A 237 -4.32 5.91 -0.02
C MET A 237 -5.48 5.51 -0.93
N ARG A 238 -6.42 6.42 -1.16
CA ARG A 238 -7.61 6.23 -2.01
C ARG A 238 -7.47 6.92 -3.36
N ASP A 239 -6.37 7.64 -3.60
CA ASP A 239 -6.11 8.31 -4.87
C ASP A 239 -5.70 7.30 -5.95
N ARG A 240 -6.54 7.17 -6.98
CA ARG A 240 -6.31 6.25 -8.11
C ARG A 240 -5.10 6.64 -8.98
N ALA A 241 -4.58 7.85 -8.85
CA ALA A 241 -3.38 8.31 -9.54
C ALA A 241 -2.08 7.92 -8.81
N LEU A 242 -2.19 7.32 -7.62
CA LEU A 242 -1.08 6.84 -6.81
C LEU A 242 -1.12 5.31 -6.72
N GLU A 243 0.06 4.72 -6.63
CA GLU A 243 0.25 3.30 -6.39
C GLU A 243 1.09 3.10 -5.12
N PRO A 244 0.55 3.47 -3.95
CA PRO A 244 1.25 3.29 -2.71
C PRO A 244 1.29 1.81 -2.31
N VAL A 245 2.29 1.47 -1.51
CA VAL A 245 2.30 0.21 -0.76
C VAL A 245 1.07 0.18 0.16
N ASP A 246 0.26 -0.87 0.04
CA ASP A 246 -0.92 -1.07 0.87
C ASP A 246 -0.80 -2.39 1.66
N PRO A 247 -0.82 -2.35 3.00
CA PRO A 247 -0.73 -3.54 3.83
C PRO A 247 -1.98 -4.42 3.75
N LEU A 248 -3.14 -3.88 3.33
CA LEU A 248 -4.39 -4.64 3.20
C LEU A 248 -4.49 -5.43 1.90
N LYS A 249 -3.57 -5.20 0.97
CA LYS A 249 -3.54 -5.87 -0.32
C LYS A 249 -3.00 -7.29 -0.17
N LYS A 250 -3.87 -8.21 0.25
CA LYS A 250 -3.60 -9.66 0.17
C LYS A 250 -3.52 -10.01 -1.32
N ARG A 251 -2.34 -10.36 -1.83
CA ARG A 251 -2.14 -10.81 -3.22
C ARG A 251 -2.19 -12.33 -3.23
N ARG A 252 -3.38 -12.91 -3.05
CA ARG A 252 -3.52 -14.37 -3.22
C ARG A 252 -3.10 -14.72 -4.64
N LYS A 253 -2.66 -15.96 -4.86
CA LYS A 253 -2.36 -16.42 -6.23
C LYS A 253 -3.68 -16.66 -6.94
N PHE A 254 -3.71 -16.35 -8.23
CA PHE A 254 -4.86 -16.70 -9.05
C PHE A 254 -5.12 -18.22 -8.92
N PRO A 255 -6.36 -18.67 -8.70
CA PRO A 255 -6.65 -20.08 -8.52
C PRO A 255 -6.19 -20.89 -9.73
N ARG A 256 -5.53 -22.04 -9.50
CA ARG A 256 -5.16 -22.96 -10.59
C ARG A 256 -6.42 -23.50 -11.26
N LYS A 257 -7.40 -23.90 -10.46
CA LYS A 257 -8.72 -24.31 -10.92
C LYS A 257 -9.77 -23.36 -10.38
N VAL A 258 -10.75 -23.02 -11.23
CA VAL A 258 -11.89 -22.18 -10.85
C VAL A 258 -13.17 -23.02 -10.91
N SER A 259 -13.63 -23.48 -9.75
CA SER A 259 -14.86 -24.28 -9.64
C SER A 259 -16.11 -23.40 -9.68
N ALA A 260 -16.06 -22.20 -9.10
CA ALA A 260 -17.17 -21.27 -9.12
C ALA A 260 -16.73 -19.82 -9.36
N LEU A 261 -17.48 -19.11 -10.20
CA LEU A 261 -17.40 -17.66 -10.39
C LEU A 261 -18.72 -17.04 -9.91
N VAL A 262 -18.66 -16.36 -8.78
CA VAL A 262 -19.78 -15.63 -8.18
C VAL A 262 -19.60 -14.15 -8.46
N MET A 263 -20.64 -13.50 -8.97
CA MET A 263 -20.56 -12.11 -9.42
C MET A 263 -21.67 -11.28 -8.76
N ASP A 264 -21.32 -10.09 -8.31
CA ASP A 264 -22.34 -9.07 -8.10
C ASP A 264 -22.97 -8.66 -9.44
N PHE A 265 -24.14 -8.05 -9.38
CA PHE A 265 -24.84 -7.55 -10.55
C PHE A 265 -24.45 -6.11 -10.88
N ASP A 266 -24.72 -5.20 -9.94
CA ASP A 266 -24.56 -3.76 -10.15
C ASP A 266 -23.09 -3.37 -10.17
N GLY A 267 -22.67 -2.56 -11.13
CA GLY A 267 -21.27 -2.14 -11.28
C GLY A 267 -20.26 -3.26 -11.61
N VAL A 268 -20.69 -4.51 -11.70
CA VAL A 268 -19.91 -5.64 -12.23
C VAL A 268 -20.45 -6.08 -13.59
N MET A 269 -21.71 -6.52 -13.64
CA MET A 269 -22.39 -6.87 -14.91
C MET A 269 -22.97 -5.64 -15.63
N THR A 270 -23.22 -4.56 -14.89
CA THR A 270 -23.76 -3.29 -15.38
C THR A 270 -22.73 -2.17 -15.24
N ASP A 271 -22.94 -1.02 -15.91
CA ASP A 271 -22.08 0.17 -15.76
C ASP A 271 -22.45 1.04 -14.55
N ASN A 272 -23.01 0.42 -13.51
CA ASN A 272 -23.45 1.03 -12.25
C ASN A 272 -24.45 2.19 -12.42
N CYS A 273 -25.22 2.16 -13.52
CA CYS A 273 -26.23 3.15 -13.85
C CYS A 273 -27.56 2.45 -14.17
N ALA A 274 -28.65 3.01 -13.64
CA ALA A 274 -30.01 2.63 -13.99
C ALA A 274 -30.75 3.84 -14.58
N THR A 275 -31.58 3.60 -15.59
CA THR A 275 -32.54 4.58 -16.12
C THR A 275 -33.91 4.23 -15.58
N ILE A 276 -34.59 5.20 -14.98
CA ILE A 276 -35.94 5.02 -14.44
C ILE A 276 -36.87 5.93 -15.25
N ASP A 277 -37.90 5.36 -15.86
CA ASP A 277 -38.91 6.14 -16.59
C ASP A 277 -39.95 6.78 -15.65
N SER A 278 -40.86 7.59 -16.21
CA SER A 278 -41.91 8.26 -15.43
C SER A 278 -42.91 7.31 -14.76
N ASN A 279 -42.93 6.03 -15.15
CA ASN A 279 -43.78 4.99 -14.56
C ASN A 279 -43.02 4.18 -13.49
N GLY A 280 -41.76 4.50 -13.22
CA GLY A 280 -40.90 3.76 -12.30
C GLY A 280 -40.30 2.49 -12.91
N VAL A 281 -40.39 2.29 -14.24
CA VAL A 281 -39.77 1.15 -14.90
C VAL A 281 -38.27 1.41 -15.02
N GLU A 282 -37.48 0.49 -14.47
CA GLU A 282 -36.04 0.56 -14.48
C GLU A 282 -35.44 -0.23 -15.64
N ALA A 283 -34.40 0.32 -16.26
CA ALA A 283 -33.57 -0.34 -17.24
C ALA A 283 -32.09 -0.14 -16.92
N VAL A 284 -31.30 -1.20 -17.10
CA VAL A 284 -29.85 -1.20 -16.91
C VAL A 284 -29.13 -1.50 -18.23
N ARG A 285 -27.89 -1.02 -18.35
CA ARG A 285 -27.03 -1.35 -19.49
C ARG A 285 -26.11 -2.50 -19.13
N ILE A 286 -25.96 -3.43 -20.08
CA ILE A 286 -25.09 -4.61 -19.96
C ILE A 286 -24.16 -4.72 -21.18
N SER A 287 -23.04 -5.39 -20.99
CA SER A 287 -22.12 -5.73 -22.09
C SER A 287 -22.49 -7.06 -22.76
N ARG A 288 -22.54 -7.05 -24.09
CA ARG A 288 -22.66 -8.27 -24.90
C ARG A 288 -21.38 -9.10 -24.88
N ALA A 289 -20.22 -8.44 -24.85
CA ALA A 289 -18.92 -9.12 -24.76
C ALA A 289 -18.77 -9.88 -23.44
N ASP A 290 -19.20 -9.28 -22.33
CA ASP A 290 -19.25 -9.92 -21.01
C ASP A 290 -20.18 -11.14 -21.04
N GLY A 291 -21.37 -10.97 -21.60
CA GLY A 291 -22.31 -12.09 -21.77
C GLY A 291 -21.73 -13.24 -22.60
N HIS A 292 -21.02 -12.92 -23.69
CA HIS A 292 -20.38 -13.93 -24.54
C HIS A 292 -19.27 -14.69 -23.80
N GLY A 293 -18.41 -13.99 -23.04
CA GLY A 293 -17.37 -14.62 -22.23
C GLY A 293 -17.93 -15.56 -21.16
N LEU A 294 -19.01 -15.15 -20.49
CA LEU A 294 -19.71 -16.00 -19.52
C LEU A 294 -20.33 -17.23 -20.18
N SER A 295 -20.95 -17.09 -21.36
CA SER A 295 -21.48 -18.24 -22.09
C SER A 295 -20.39 -19.22 -22.50
N MET A 296 -19.23 -18.74 -22.98
CA MET A 296 -18.09 -19.61 -23.31
C MET A 296 -17.60 -20.41 -22.09
N LEU A 297 -17.45 -19.73 -20.95
CA LEU A 297 -16.99 -20.37 -19.71
C LEU A 297 -18.01 -21.40 -19.19
N ARG A 298 -19.31 -21.10 -19.28
CA ARG A 298 -20.39 -22.04 -18.95
C ARG A 298 -20.39 -23.26 -19.87
N ASP A 299 -20.23 -23.06 -21.17
CA ASP A 299 -20.28 -24.14 -22.17
C ASP A 299 -19.07 -25.09 -22.05
N GLN A 300 -17.95 -24.62 -21.48
CA GLN A 300 -16.82 -25.48 -21.09
C GLN A 300 -17.19 -26.45 -19.95
N GLY A 301 -18.14 -26.10 -19.09
CA GLY A 301 -18.66 -26.96 -18.01
C GLY A 301 -17.76 -27.09 -16.78
N MET A 302 -16.55 -26.51 -16.78
CA MET A 302 -15.59 -26.60 -15.67
C MET A 302 -15.88 -25.62 -14.52
N THR A 303 -16.47 -24.46 -14.83
CA THR A 303 -16.73 -23.39 -13.85
C THR A 303 -18.23 -23.13 -13.76
N LYS A 304 -18.80 -23.22 -12.56
CA LYS A 304 -20.19 -22.85 -12.28
C LYS A 304 -20.31 -21.34 -12.08
N LEU A 305 -21.37 -20.76 -12.63
CA LEU A 305 -21.59 -19.31 -12.62
C LEU A 305 -22.77 -18.98 -11.71
N TYR A 306 -22.62 -17.93 -10.91
CA TYR A 306 -23.65 -17.43 -10.01
C TYR A 306 -23.72 -15.90 -10.05
N ILE A 307 -24.93 -15.35 -9.96
CA ILE A 307 -25.16 -13.93 -9.69
C ILE A 307 -25.66 -13.81 -8.25
N MET A 308 -25.04 -12.95 -7.45
CA MET A 308 -25.44 -12.68 -6.08
C MET A 308 -25.67 -11.18 -5.91
N SER A 309 -26.93 -10.76 -5.82
CA SER A 309 -27.29 -9.34 -5.77
C SER A 309 -28.25 -9.04 -4.61
N ARG A 310 -28.12 -7.81 -4.09
CA ARG A 310 -29.10 -7.20 -3.18
C ARG A 310 -30.36 -6.76 -3.91
N GLU A 311 -30.26 -6.52 -5.20
CA GLU A 311 -31.33 -6.00 -6.03
C GLU A 311 -32.49 -7.01 -6.13
N THR A 312 -33.70 -6.47 -6.01
CA THR A 312 -34.96 -7.21 -6.12
C THR A 312 -35.64 -7.00 -7.47
N ASN A 313 -35.20 -5.99 -8.22
CA ASN A 313 -35.69 -5.66 -9.54
C ASN A 313 -35.59 -6.86 -10.50
N PRO A 314 -36.62 -7.13 -11.33
CA PRO A 314 -36.62 -8.23 -12.29
C PRO A 314 -35.44 -8.23 -13.28
N VAL A 315 -34.79 -7.10 -13.54
CA VAL A 315 -33.66 -6.99 -14.50
C VAL A 315 -32.55 -8.01 -14.22
N VAL A 316 -32.21 -8.25 -12.93
CA VAL A 316 -31.20 -9.24 -12.53
C VAL A 316 -31.63 -10.64 -12.92
N THR A 317 -32.89 -10.99 -12.63
CA THR A 317 -33.45 -12.32 -12.92
C THR A 317 -33.49 -12.54 -14.43
N GLN A 318 -33.92 -11.53 -15.20
CA GLN A 318 -33.97 -11.62 -16.66
C GLN A 318 -32.58 -11.80 -17.27
N ARG A 319 -31.57 -11.13 -16.71
CA ARG A 319 -30.18 -11.31 -17.16
C ARG A 319 -29.66 -12.71 -16.83
N GLY A 320 -29.92 -13.21 -15.62
CA GLY A 320 -29.58 -14.57 -15.22
C GLY A 320 -30.23 -15.61 -16.14
N ASN A 321 -31.53 -15.51 -16.38
CA ASN A 321 -32.28 -16.40 -17.28
C ASN A 321 -31.69 -16.40 -18.71
N LYS A 322 -31.42 -15.22 -19.26
CA LYS A 322 -30.83 -15.09 -20.61
C LYS A 322 -29.47 -15.76 -20.73
N LEU A 323 -28.65 -15.69 -19.68
CA LEU A 323 -27.32 -16.31 -19.65
C LEU A 323 -27.34 -17.74 -19.10
N GLN A 324 -28.50 -18.23 -18.65
CA GLN A 324 -28.65 -19.50 -17.94
C GLN A 324 -27.70 -19.59 -16.73
N ILE A 325 -27.69 -18.52 -15.93
CA ILE A 325 -26.89 -18.38 -14.70
C ILE A 325 -27.84 -18.32 -13.51
N GLU A 326 -27.53 -19.06 -12.44
CA GLU A 326 -28.32 -19.09 -11.23
C GLU A 326 -28.20 -17.76 -10.45
N VAL A 327 -29.32 -17.24 -9.93
CA VAL A 327 -29.40 -15.92 -9.29
C VAL A 327 -29.85 -16.04 -7.84
N TYR A 328 -29.01 -15.56 -6.93
CA TYR A 328 -29.31 -15.35 -5.51
C TYR A 328 -29.72 -13.89 -5.30
N LYS A 329 -31.00 -13.66 -5.02
CA LYS A 329 -31.58 -12.31 -4.84
C LYS A 329 -31.80 -11.97 -3.37
N SER A 330 -31.97 -10.68 -3.09
CA SER A 330 -32.25 -10.17 -1.74
C SER A 330 -31.17 -10.57 -0.72
N VAL A 331 -29.93 -10.70 -1.19
CA VAL A 331 -28.81 -11.15 -0.36
C VAL A 331 -28.24 -9.97 0.40
N MET A 332 -28.72 -9.74 1.62
CA MET A 332 -28.22 -8.64 2.46
C MET A 332 -26.80 -8.89 2.97
N ASP A 333 -26.48 -10.14 3.35
CA ASP A 333 -25.16 -10.57 3.79
C ASP A 333 -24.54 -11.49 2.74
N LYS A 334 -23.70 -10.91 1.87
CA LYS A 334 -23.04 -11.63 0.78
C LYS A 334 -22.02 -12.64 1.29
N GLY A 335 -21.30 -12.34 2.38
CA GLY A 335 -20.32 -13.26 2.97
C GLY A 335 -20.97 -14.55 3.48
N LYS A 336 -22.09 -14.43 4.21
CA LYS A 336 -22.86 -15.59 4.70
C LYS A 336 -23.51 -16.38 3.57
N ALA A 337 -24.04 -15.70 2.55
CA ALA A 337 -24.63 -16.36 1.40
C ALA A 337 -23.57 -17.11 0.57
N LEU A 338 -22.40 -16.52 0.37
CA LEU A 338 -21.29 -17.17 -0.32
C LEU A 338 -20.81 -18.40 0.46
N ARG A 339 -20.68 -18.31 1.79
CA ARG A 339 -20.32 -19.47 2.63
C ARG A 339 -21.35 -20.59 2.52
N SER A 340 -22.64 -20.26 2.61
CA SER A 340 -23.73 -21.23 2.45
C SER A 340 -23.70 -21.91 1.07
N LEU A 341 -23.39 -21.16 0.02
CA LEU A 341 -23.25 -21.70 -1.34
C LEU A 341 -22.07 -22.67 -1.44
N ILE A 342 -20.91 -22.28 -0.90
CA ILE A 342 -19.71 -23.12 -0.88
C ILE A 342 -19.99 -24.44 -0.16
N ASP A 343 -20.60 -24.37 1.03
CA ASP A 343 -20.92 -25.54 1.84
C ASP A 343 -21.95 -26.45 1.15
N ALA A 344 -23.00 -25.87 0.56
CA ALA A 344 -24.07 -26.62 -0.11
C ALA A 344 -23.60 -27.34 -1.38
N GLN A 345 -22.67 -26.75 -2.12
CA GLN A 345 -22.13 -27.33 -3.36
C GLN A 345 -20.85 -28.13 -3.13
N GLY A 346 -20.27 -28.09 -1.92
CA GLY A 346 -19.01 -28.76 -1.60
C GLY A 346 -17.81 -28.20 -2.35
N TYR A 347 -17.79 -26.88 -2.62
CA TYR A 347 -16.65 -26.24 -3.28
C TYR A 347 -15.44 -26.14 -2.32
N ASP A 348 -14.23 -26.28 -2.86
CA ASP A 348 -13.03 -25.81 -2.18
C ASP A 348 -13.03 -24.27 -2.20
N PRO A 349 -13.01 -23.57 -1.05
CA PRO A 349 -13.00 -22.11 -1.02
C PRO A 349 -11.89 -21.50 -1.87
N THR A 350 -10.72 -22.14 -1.97
CA THR A 350 -9.56 -21.64 -2.74
C THR A 350 -9.79 -21.62 -4.24
N GLU A 351 -10.78 -22.36 -4.73
CA GLU A 351 -11.19 -22.44 -6.15
C GLU A 351 -12.38 -21.51 -6.49
N VAL A 352 -12.83 -20.70 -5.54
CA VAL A 352 -13.99 -19.81 -5.70
C VAL A 352 -13.53 -18.37 -5.92
N ILE A 353 -13.96 -17.79 -7.05
CA ILE A 353 -13.77 -16.38 -7.37
C ILE A 353 -15.04 -15.60 -7.06
N PHE A 354 -14.91 -14.51 -6.31
CA PHE A 354 -15.96 -13.50 -6.16
C PHE A 354 -15.60 -12.22 -6.91
N VAL A 355 -16.56 -11.65 -7.64
CA VAL A 355 -16.41 -10.35 -8.33
C VAL A 355 -17.36 -9.34 -7.72
N GLY A 356 -16.81 -8.28 -7.14
CA GLY A 356 -17.57 -7.18 -6.50
C GLY A 356 -17.02 -5.81 -6.88
N ASN A 357 -17.77 -4.76 -6.58
CA ASN A 357 -17.39 -3.38 -6.88
C ASN A 357 -17.69 -2.39 -5.74
N ASP A 358 -18.43 -2.77 -4.71
CA ASP A 358 -18.87 -1.87 -3.63
C ASP A 358 -18.52 -2.41 -2.23
N LEU A 359 -18.61 -1.57 -1.19
CA LEU A 359 -18.28 -1.89 0.20
C LEU A 359 -18.95 -3.16 0.73
N PRO A 360 -20.23 -3.44 0.44
CA PRO A 360 -20.87 -4.70 0.82
C PRO A 360 -20.20 -5.98 0.32
N ASP A 361 -19.46 -5.90 -0.79
CA ASP A 361 -18.79 -7.07 -1.35
C ASP A 361 -17.57 -7.48 -0.53
N LEU A 362 -17.01 -6.55 0.25
CA LEU A 362 -15.85 -6.81 1.09
C LEU A 362 -16.11 -7.90 2.14
N ASP A 363 -17.36 -8.13 2.52
CA ASP A 363 -17.77 -9.21 3.42
C ASP A 363 -17.45 -10.61 2.86
N THR A 364 -17.20 -10.70 1.54
CA THR A 364 -16.82 -11.96 0.86
C THR A 364 -15.32 -12.19 0.81
N LEU A 365 -14.48 -11.21 1.15
CA LEU A 365 -13.02 -11.27 0.96
C LEU A 365 -12.38 -12.48 1.65
N ASP A 366 -12.77 -12.74 2.90
CA ASP A 366 -12.23 -13.85 3.70
C ASP A 366 -13.00 -15.17 3.48
N VAL A 367 -14.00 -15.18 2.60
CA VAL A 367 -14.79 -16.38 2.25
C VAL A 367 -14.39 -16.91 0.88
N ALA A 368 -14.25 -16.03 -0.11
CA ALA A 368 -13.77 -16.39 -1.44
C ALA A 368 -12.28 -16.73 -1.40
N GLY A 369 -11.85 -17.67 -2.24
CA GLY A 369 -10.43 -17.97 -2.45
C GLY A 369 -9.70 -16.85 -3.18
N PHE A 370 -10.43 -16.08 -4.00
CA PHE A 370 -9.88 -14.98 -4.77
C PHE A 370 -10.95 -13.92 -5.05
N PHE A 371 -10.64 -12.66 -4.81
CA PHE A 371 -11.54 -11.53 -4.95
C PHE A 371 -11.07 -10.59 -6.08
N VAL A 372 -11.98 -10.31 -7.01
CA VAL A 372 -11.72 -9.51 -8.20
C VAL A 372 -12.65 -8.30 -8.20
N CYS A 373 -12.18 -7.16 -8.71
CA CYS A 373 -13.06 -6.02 -8.94
C CYS A 373 -12.80 -5.33 -10.29
N PRO A 374 -13.82 -4.68 -10.88
CA PRO A 374 -13.65 -3.81 -12.04
C PRO A 374 -12.76 -2.59 -11.76
N ALA A 375 -12.23 -1.97 -12.81
CA ALA A 375 -11.34 -0.79 -12.73
C ALA A 375 -11.99 0.44 -12.08
N ASP A 376 -13.33 0.50 -12.07
CA ASP A 376 -14.11 1.61 -11.55
C ASP A 376 -14.78 1.34 -10.19
N ALA A 377 -14.50 0.19 -9.57
CA ALA A 377 -14.96 -0.16 -8.22
C ALA A 377 -14.62 0.91 -7.16
N GLU A 378 -15.37 0.92 -6.06
CA GLU A 378 -15.13 1.81 -4.93
C GLU A 378 -13.66 1.75 -4.46
N PRO A 379 -13.03 2.89 -4.07
CA PRO A 379 -11.61 2.92 -3.72
C PRO A 379 -11.19 1.88 -2.68
N GLU A 380 -12.05 1.60 -1.69
CA GLU A 380 -11.76 0.59 -0.67
C GLU A 380 -11.75 -0.85 -1.22
N VAL A 381 -12.55 -1.10 -2.26
CA VAL A 381 -12.58 -2.38 -2.98
C VAL A 381 -11.32 -2.55 -3.83
N LEU A 382 -10.90 -1.50 -4.53
CA LEU A 382 -9.65 -1.50 -5.30
C LEU A 382 -8.42 -1.81 -4.44
N ARG A 383 -8.40 -1.31 -3.21
CA ARG A 383 -7.30 -1.52 -2.24
C ARG A 383 -7.19 -2.98 -1.80
N ARG A 384 -8.32 -3.64 -1.58
CA ARG A 384 -8.39 -4.99 -0.98
C ARG A 384 -8.51 -6.12 -1.99
N ALA A 385 -8.84 -5.84 -3.25
CA ALA A 385 -8.96 -6.87 -4.28
C ALA A 385 -7.63 -7.55 -4.61
N ASP A 386 -7.66 -8.87 -4.78
CA ASP A 386 -6.50 -9.65 -5.26
C ASP A 386 -6.13 -9.25 -6.69
N LEU A 387 -7.15 -9.00 -7.51
CA LEU A 387 -7.03 -8.55 -8.89
C LEU A 387 -7.98 -7.38 -9.18
N VAL A 388 -7.41 -6.26 -9.61
CA VAL A 388 -8.15 -5.15 -10.22
C VAL A 388 -8.06 -5.32 -11.73
N LEU A 389 -9.21 -5.42 -12.40
CA LEU A 389 -9.29 -5.55 -13.85
C LEU A 389 -8.97 -4.22 -14.52
N THR A 390 -8.56 -4.25 -15.80
CA THR A 390 -8.29 -3.03 -16.57
C THR A 390 -9.57 -2.41 -17.14
N LYS A 391 -10.63 -3.22 -17.29
CA LYS A 391 -11.94 -2.79 -17.80
C LYS A 391 -12.91 -2.44 -16.66
N ARG A 392 -13.89 -1.60 -17.02
CA ARG A 392 -14.96 -1.12 -16.13
C ARG A 392 -16.15 -2.07 -16.09
N GLY A 393 -16.94 -1.98 -15.02
CA GLY A 393 -18.21 -2.69 -14.85
C GLY A 393 -19.13 -2.54 -16.07
N GLY A 394 -19.74 -3.64 -16.51
CA GLY A 394 -20.64 -3.65 -17.68
C GLY A 394 -20.00 -3.17 -18.99
N ARG A 395 -18.67 -3.06 -19.05
CA ARG A 395 -17.89 -2.55 -20.18
C ARG A 395 -16.70 -3.44 -20.50
N GLY A 396 -16.84 -4.76 -20.33
CA GLY A 396 -15.80 -5.73 -20.71
C GLY A 396 -15.01 -6.30 -19.53
N ALA A 397 -15.31 -5.93 -18.28
CA ALA A 397 -14.63 -6.46 -17.09
C ALA A 397 -14.77 -7.98 -16.98
N LEU A 398 -16.00 -8.50 -17.07
CA LEU A 398 -16.23 -9.93 -17.00
C LEU A 398 -15.66 -10.66 -18.23
N ARG A 399 -15.62 -10.02 -19.39
CA ARG A 399 -14.93 -10.56 -20.56
C ARG A 399 -13.43 -10.73 -20.29
N GLU A 400 -12.77 -9.70 -19.77
CA GLU A 400 -11.36 -9.77 -19.38
C GLU A 400 -11.11 -10.92 -18.39
N LEU A 401 -11.95 -11.04 -17.36
CA LEU A 401 -11.80 -12.09 -16.35
C LEU A 401 -12.06 -13.50 -16.92
N THR A 402 -13.14 -13.67 -17.69
CA THR A 402 -13.49 -14.98 -18.27
C THR A 402 -12.45 -15.45 -19.27
N ASP A 403 -11.85 -14.56 -20.07
CA ASP A 403 -10.73 -14.92 -20.96
C ASP A 403 -9.51 -15.43 -20.15
N ARG A 404 -9.22 -14.84 -18.97
CA ARG A 404 -8.16 -15.33 -18.08
C ARG A 404 -8.48 -16.69 -17.46
N ILE A 405 -9.71 -16.89 -16.96
CA ILE A 405 -10.15 -18.17 -16.38
C ILE A 405 -10.08 -19.27 -17.45
N TYR A 406 -10.53 -18.96 -18.67
CA TYR A 406 -10.51 -19.90 -19.78
C TYR A 406 -9.08 -20.35 -20.13
N GLN A 407 -8.13 -19.41 -20.21
CA GLN A 407 -6.70 -19.72 -20.40
C GLN A 407 -6.13 -20.58 -19.27
N GLN A 408 -6.49 -20.27 -18.02
CA GLN A 408 -6.03 -21.03 -16.86
C GLN A 408 -6.53 -22.48 -16.90
N ASN A 409 -7.82 -22.69 -17.16
CA ASN A 409 -8.41 -24.03 -17.25
C ASN A 409 -7.80 -24.88 -18.39
N GLN A 410 -7.33 -24.26 -19.49
CA GLN A 410 -6.65 -24.98 -20.57
C GLN A 410 -5.23 -25.42 -20.21
N MET A 411 -4.55 -24.74 -19.29
CA MET A 411 -3.20 -25.12 -18.85
C MET A 411 -3.20 -26.30 -17.86
N ASP A 412 -4.31 -26.49 -17.13
CA ASP A 412 -4.48 -27.55 -16.14
C ASP A 412 -5.30 -28.76 -16.65
N SER A 413 -5.72 -28.74 -17.92
CA SER A 413 -6.32 -29.88 -18.66
C SER A 413 -5.25 -30.64 -19.42
#